data_AF-A0A968V9U8-F1
#
_entry.id   AF-A0A968V9U8-F1
#
_cell.length_a   1.000
_cell.length_b   1.000
_cell.length_c   1.000
_cell.angle_alpha   90.00
_cell.angle_beta   90.00
_cell.angle_gamma   90.00
#
_symmetry.space_group_name_H-M   'P 1'
#
loop_
_entity.id
_entity.type
_entity.pdbx_description
1 polymer ?
#
loop_
_entity_poly.entity_id
_entity_poly.type
_entity_poly.pdbx_seq_one_letter_code
_entity_poly.pdbx_strand_id
1 'polypeptide(L)'
;MSQFGYSAERIQVGRTLYTTALAAQQQQQAEYGEQIEATAALNQARATAEATYMQHIKLSRVAFRERPGIATTLGLNGIRKQSLSGWLTQASQFYRNALESQEILAALANLGVTPEKLQAGQAEINAVELAAVSQNQERGQAQTSTQIRDRALDELNDWLSDFIAVARVALEAEPQLSEIMGILARS
;
A
#
# COMPACT_ATOMS: atom_id res chain seq x y z
N MET A 1 -40.12 23.38 9.07
CA MET A 1 -39.14 22.41 9.61
C MET A 1 -38.85 22.60 11.11
N SER A 2 -38.68 23.83 11.62
CA SER A 2 -38.41 24.05 13.05
C SER A 2 -39.47 23.46 13.98
N GLN A 3 -40.76 23.54 13.61
CA GLN A 3 -41.87 22.91 14.38
C GLN A 3 -41.80 21.38 14.43
N PHE A 4 -41.04 20.75 13.52
CA PHE A 4 -40.81 19.30 13.47
C PHE A 4 -39.41 18.92 13.99
N GLY A 5 -38.79 19.79 14.80
CA GLY A 5 -37.52 19.50 15.47
C GLY A 5 -36.26 19.72 14.62
N TYR A 6 -36.37 20.26 13.40
CA TYR A 6 -35.25 20.67 12.55
C TYR A 6 -35.10 22.19 12.55
N SER A 7 -34.50 22.71 13.63
CA SER A 7 -34.10 24.12 13.74
C SER A 7 -32.87 24.44 12.90
N ALA A 8 -32.49 25.73 12.83
CA ALA A 8 -31.27 26.16 12.15
C ALA A 8 -30.02 25.45 12.72
N GLU A 9 -29.97 25.25 14.03
CA GLU A 9 -28.88 24.54 14.72
C GLU A 9 -28.83 23.07 14.29
N ARG A 10 -29.99 22.38 14.20
CA ARG A 10 -30.01 20.98 13.75
C ARG A 10 -29.63 20.83 12.29
N ILE A 11 -30.02 21.77 11.43
CA ILE A 11 -29.55 21.83 10.04
C ILE A 11 -28.04 22.06 9.97
N GLN A 12 -27.49 22.89 10.87
CA GLN A 12 -26.05 23.09 10.94
C GLN A 12 -25.30 21.82 11.32
N VAL A 13 -25.86 20.97 12.19
CA VAL A 13 -25.30 19.63 12.48
C VAL A 13 -25.17 18.80 11.19
N GLY A 14 -26.22 18.72 10.38
CA GLY A 14 -26.18 18.00 9.10
C GLY A 14 -25.13 18.55 8.13
N ARG A 15 -24.99 19.89 8.06
CA ARG A 15 -23.93 20.53 7.25
C ARG A 15 -22.53 20.14 7.73
N THR A 16 -22.31 20.12 9.04
CA THR A 16 -21.04 19.69 9.62
C THR A 16 -20.75 18.22 9.29
N LEU A 17 -21.73 17.33 9.45
CA LEU A 17 -21.60 15.91 9.07
C LEU A 17 -21.23 15.76 7.59
N TYR A 18 -21.89 16.52 6.71
CA TYR A 18 -21.56 16.52 5.27
C TYR A 18 -20.12 16.95 5.01
N THR A 19 -19.65 18.04 5.62
CA THR A 19 -18.27 18.51 5.45
C THR A 19 -17.25 17.51 5.98
N THR A 20 -17.55 16.84 7.10
CA THR A 20 -16.69 15.79 7.67
C THR A 20 -16.61 14.57 6.75
N ALA A 21 -17.76 14.09 6.26
CA ALA A 21 -17.80 12.97 5.33
C ALA A 21 -17.08 13.27 4.01
N LEU A 22 -17.25 14.50 3.47
CA LEU A 22 -16.55 14.93 2.27
C LEU A 22 -15.03 14.97 2.47
N ALA A 23 -14.56 15.52 3.60
CA ALA A 23 -13.13 15.54 3.92
C ALA A 23 -12.57 14.12 4.09
N ALA A 24 -13.30 13.23 4.78
CA ALA A 24 -12.89 11.84 4.96
C ALA A 24 -12.84 11.07 3.62
N GLN A 25 -13.78 11.32 2.71
CA GLN A 25 -13.77 10.76 1.36
C GLN A 25 -12.54 11.22 0.55
N GLN A 26 -12.21 12.51 0.61
CA GLN A 26 -11.04 13.07 -0.08
C GLN A 26 -9.74 12.50 0.48
N GLN A 27 -9.63 12.42 1.81
CA GLN A 27 -8.46 11.80 2.45
C GLN A 27 -8.32 10.34 2.03
N GLN A 28 -9.39 9.55 2.10
CA GLN A 28 -9.34 8.14 1.70
C GLN A 28 -8.93 7.97 0.24
N GLN A 29 -9.34 8.87 -0.66
CA GLN A 29 -8.92 8.84 -2.05
C GLN A 29 -7.42 9.13 -2.22
N ALA A 30 -6.87 10.10 -1.47
CA ALA A 30 -5.43 10.41 -1.48
C ALA A 30 -4.59 9.21 -1.00
N GLU A 31 -4.96 8.63 0.15
CA GLU A 31 -4.26 7.50 0.78
C GLU A 31 -4.24 6.25 -0.13
N TYR A 32 -5.32 6.02 -0.90
CA TYR A 32 -5.33 4.95 -1.89
C TYR A 32 -4.39 5.24 -3.07
N GLY A 33 -4.28 6.50 -3.49
CA GLY A 33 -3.28 6.91 -4.48
C GLY A 33 -1.86 6.61 -4.00
N GLU A 34 -1.53 7.00 -2.78
CA GLU A 34 -0.23 6.77 -2.14
C GLU A 34 0.06 5.26 -2.01
N GLN A 35 -0.92 4.45 -1.58
CA GLN A 35 -0.78 3.00 -1.53
C GLN A 35 -0.49 2.37 -2.90
N ILE A 36 -1.16 2.85 -3.96
CA ILE A 36 -0.95 2.37 -5.34
C ILE A 36 0.48 2.71 -5.79
N GLU A 37 0.92 3.93 -5.56
CA GLU A 37 2.27 4.39 -5.92
C GLU A 37 3.35 3.61 -5.15
N ALA A 38 3.20 3.42 -3.84
CA ALA A 38 4.14 2.64 -3.04
C ALA A 38 4.18 1.16 -3.47
N THR A 39 3.04 0.60 -3.88
CA THR A 39 2.99 -0.76 -4.45
C THR A 39 3.73 -0.85 -5.77
N ALA A 40 3.56 0.14 -6.66
CA ALA A 40 4.30 0.21 -7.91
C ALA A 40 5.81 0.36 -7.68
N ALA A 41 6.22 1.22 -6.74
CA ALA A 41 7.62 1.42 -6.37
C ALA A 41 8.26 0.14 -5.84
N LEU A 42 7.60 -0.59 -4.95
CA LEU A 42 8.07 -1.88 -4.44
C LEU A 42 8.24 -2.90 -5.58
N ASN A 43 7.25 -3.00 -6.47
CA ASN A 43 7.32 -3.94 -7.59
C ASN A 43 8.48 -3.62 -8.53
N GLN A 44 8.69 -2.33 -8.83
CA GLN A 44 9.80 -1.90 -9.67
C GLN A 44 11.16 -2.15 -9.01
N ALA A 45 11.31 -1.79 -7.73
CA ALA A 45 12.54 -2.03 -6.99
C ALA A 45 12.87 -3.53 -6.95
N ARG A 46 11.86 -4.37 -6.67
CA ARG A 46 12.02 -5.82 -6.64
C ARG A 46 12.42 -6.38 -7.99
N ALA A 47 11.78 -5.94 -9.08
CA ALA A 47 12.10 -6.42 -10.42
C ALA A 47 13.56 -6.11 -10.81
N THR A 48 14.02 -4.89 -10.53
CA THR A 48 15.41 -4.47 -10.75
C THR A 48 16.36 -5.33 -9.93
N ALA A 49 16.14 -5.42 -8.62
CA ALA A 49 17.00 -6.16 -7.71
C ALA A 49 17.03 -7.66 -8.02
N GLU A 50 15.90 -8.25 -8.43
CA GLU A 50 15.81 -9.67 -8.81
C GLU A 50 16.60 -9.97 -10.08
N ALA A 51 16.56 -9.09 -11.08
CA ALA A 51 17.36 -9.24 -12.30
C ALA A 51 18.87 -9.27 -11.97
N THR A 52 19.35 -8.27 -11.22
CA THR A 52 20.76 -8.18 -10.80
C THR A 52 21.16 -9.36 -9.93
N TYR A 53 20.37 -9.68 -8.90
CA TYR A 53 20.61 -10.80 -7.99
C TYR A 53 20.69 -12.13 -8.74
N MET A 54 19.77 -12.39 -9.67
CA MET A 54 19.76 -13.65 -10.42
C MET A 54 20.95 -13.76 -11.39
N GLN A 55 21.43 -12.64 -11.94
CA GLN A 55 22.69 -12.64 -12.70
C GLN A 55 23.87 -13.05 -11.82
N HIS A 56 24.01 -12.44 -10.64
CA HIS A 56 25.05 -12.78 -9.68
C HIS A 56 24.97 -14.24 -9.25
N ILE A 57 23.79 -14.75 -8.90
CA ILE A 57 23.58 -16.15 -8.51
C ILE A 57 24.01 -17.12 -9.62
N LYS A 58 23.65 -16.85 -10.87
CA LYS A 58 24.04 -17.70 -12.01
C LYS A 58 25.56 -17.75 -12.16
N LEU A 59 26.24 -16.60 -12.07
CA LEU A 59 27.69 -16.53 -12.18
C LEU A 59 28.39 -17.18 -10.98
N SER A 60 27.89 -16.97 -9.76
CA SER A 60 28.41 -17.65 -8.57
C SER A 60 28.26 -19.17 -8.65
N ARG A 61 27.14 -19.68 -9.19
CA ARG A 61 26.95 -21.12 -9.40
C ARG A 61 27.95 -21.71 -10.39
N VAL A 62 28.38 -20.93 -11.39
CA VAL A 62 29.44 -21.33 -12.31
C VAL A 62 30.80 -21.29 -11.59
N ALA A 63 31.13 -20.19 -10.90
CA ALA A 63 32.40 -20.01 -10.20
C ALA A 63 32.67 -21.07 -9.13
N PHE A 64 31.62 -21.51 -8.43
CA PHE A 64 31.74 -22.39 -7.26
C PHE A 64 31.12 -23.77 -7.46
N ARG A 65 30.95 -24.23 -8.71
CA ARG A 65 30.36 -25.53 -9.05
C ARG A 65 31.01 -26.70 -8.32
N GLU A 66 32.34 -26.68 -8.23
CA GLU A 66 33.13 -27.74 -7.60
C GLU A 66 33.50 -27.42 -6.14
N ARG A 67 32.89 -26.38 -5.57
CA ARG A 67 33.17 -25.89 -4.21
C ARG A 67 31.90 -25.88 -3.37
N PRO A 68 31.41 -27.07 -2.94
CA PRO A 68 30.13 -27.19 -2.25
C PRO A 68 30.05 -26.41 -0.93
N GLY A 69 31.18 -26.22 -0.24
CA GLY A 69 31.28 -25.38 0.95
C GLY A 69 30.92 -23.93 0.66
N ILE A 70 31.57 -23.32 -0.34
CA ILE A 70 31.29 -21.93 -0.76
C ILE A 70 29.86 -21.80 -1.30
N ALA A 71 29.40 -22.77 -2.11
CA ALA A 71 28.04 -22.77 -2.63
C ALA A 71 26.99 -22.81 -1.51
N THR A 72 27.26 -23.52 -0.42
CA THR A 72 26.40 -23.57 0.77
C THR A 72 26.47 -22.25 1.54
N THR A 73 27.66 -21.70 1.77
CA THR A 73 27.84 -20.39 2.43
C THR A 73 27.08 -19.29 1.71
N LEU A 74 27.15 -19.25 0.38
CA LEU A 74 26.43 -18.27 -0.46
C LEU A 74 24.95 -18.61 -0.66
N GLY A 75 24.45 -19.74 -0.16
CA GLY A 75 23.06 -20.16 -0.34
C GLY A 75 22.69 -20.41 -1.81
N LEU A 76 23.61 -20.88 -2.65
CA LEU A 76 23.41 -21.07 -4.09
C LEU A 76 22.53 -22.29 -4.42
N ASN A 77 22.35 -23.19 -3.47
CA ASN A 77 21.62 -24.43 -3.64
C ASN A 77 20.10 -24.22 -3.70
N GLY A 78 19.42 -25.02 -4.53
CA GLY A 78 17.96 -25.04 -4.63
C GLY A 78 17.32 -23.78 -5.25
N ILE A 79 16.00 -23.82 -5.31
CA ILE A 79 15.18 -22.71 -5.82
C ILE A 79 15.22 -21.51 -4.86
N ARG A 80 15.06 -20.31 -5.41
CA ARG A 80 14.93 -19.09 -4.59
C ARG A 80 13.58 -19.08 -3.91
N LYS A 81 13.50 -18.46 -2.73
CA LYS A 81 12.22 -18.28 -2.03
C LYS A 81 11.29 -17.36 -2.85
N GLN A 82 10.01 -17.70 -2.88
CA GLN A 82 9.00 -16.93 -3.63
C GLN A 82 8.39 -15.78 -2.80
N SER A 83 8.26 -15.98 -1.50
CA SER A 83 7.85 -14.94 -0.55
C SER A 83 8.87 -13.80 -0.51
N LEU A 84 8.39 -12.55 -0.43
CA LEU A 84 9.26 -11.37 -0.34
C LEU A 84 10.26 -11.46 0.83
N SER A 85 9.78 -11.79 2.04
CA SER A 85 10.62 -11.92 3.24
C SER A 85 11.71 -12.98 3.08
N GLY A 86 11.34 -14.20 2.67
CA GLY A 86 12.29 -15.27 2.43
C GLY A 86 13.30 -14.94 1.32
N TRP A 87 12.88 -14.23 0.28
CA TRP A 87 13.76 -13.77 -0.79
C TRP A 87 14.76 -12.71 -0.30
N LEU A 88 14.29 -11.70 0.45
CA LEU A 88 15.14 -10.67 1.05
C LEU A 88 16.20 -11.29 1.98
N THR A 89 15.80 -12.18 2.89
CA THR A 89 16.74 -12.89 3.78
C THR A 89 17.81 -13.63 2.98
N GLN A 90 17.40 -14.36 1.94
CA GLN A 90 18.33 -15.14 1.11
C GLN A 90 19.27 -14.24 0.30
N ALA A 91 18.78 -13.13 -0.26
CA ALA A 91 19.58 -12.20 -1.03
C ALA A 91 20.56 -11.41 -0.16
N SER A 92 20.11 -10.91 1.00
CA SER A 92 20.97 -10.22 1.97
C SER A 92 22.08 -11.12 2.50
N GLN A 93 21.77 -12.39 2.80
CA GLN A 93 22.79 -13.38 3.17
C GLN A 93 23.84 -13.58 2.06
N PHE A 94 23.39 -13.71 0.81
CA PHE A 94 24.30 -13.87 -0.33
C PHE A 94 25.28 -12.69 -0.43
N TYR A 95 24.79 -11.46 -0.46
CA TYR A 95 25.64 -10.27 -0.61
C TYR A 95 26.57 -10.07 0.59
N ARG A 96 26.07 -10.23 1.82
CA ARG A 96 26.90 -10.15 3.02
C ARG A 96 28.06 -11.15 2.97
N ASN A 97 27.76 -12.42 2.74
CA ASN A 97 28.78 -13.47 2.71
C ASN A 97 29.76 -13.31 1.54
N ALA A 98 29.30 -12.81 0.39
CA ALA A 98 30.16 -12.56 -0.76
C ALA A 98 31.14 -11.41 -0.50
N LEU A 99 30.68 -10.33 0.13
CA LEU A 99 31.49 -9.14 0.43
C LEU A 99 32.48 -9.35 1.60
N GLU A 100 32.20 -10.30 2.50
CA GLU A 100 33.07 -10.63 3.64
C GLU A 100 34.23 -11.58 3.29
N SER A 101 34.23 -12.20 2.10
CA SER A 101 35.20 -13.23 1.73
C SER A 101 36.07 -12.82 0.54
N GLN A 102 37.36 -12.58 0.79
CA GLN A 102 38.34 -12.22 -0.25
C GLN A 102 38.46 -13.29 -1.35
N GLU A 103 38.34 -14.57 -0.98
CA GLU A 103 38.36 -15.69 -1.92
C GLU A 103 37.16 -15.64 -2.88
N ILE A 104 35.97 -15.33 -2.36
CA ILE A 104 34.74 -15.22 -3.16
C ILE A 104 34.83 -14.00 -4.08
N LEU A 105 35.27 -12.85 -3.55
CA LEU A 105 35.46 -11.64 -4.34
C LEU A 105 36.41 -11.86 -5.51
N ALA A 106 37.56 -12.48 -5.28
CA ALA A 106 38.54 -12.75 -6.34
C ALA A 106 37.96 -13.66 -7.43
N ALA A 107 37.24 -14.73 -7.05
CA ALA A 107 36.63 -15.66 -8.01
C ALA A 107 35.51 -15.00 -8.84
N LEU A 108 34.67 -14.17 -8.22
CA LEU A 108 33.59 -13.45 -8.89
C LEU A 108 34.10 -12.32 -9.79
N ALA A 109 35.18 -11.64 -9.39
CA ALA A 109 35.82 -10.61 -10.20
C ALA A 109 36.34 -11.15 -11.53
N ASN A 110 36.86 -12.39 -11.56
CA ASN A 110 37.26 -13.07 -12.80
C ASN A 110 36.10 -13.30 -13.79
N LEU A 111 34.86 -13.31 -13.29
CA LEU A 111 33.64 -13.40 -14.10
C LEU A 111 32.97 -12.04 -14.31
N GLY A 112 33.68 -10.94 -14.01
CA GLY A 112 33.18 -9.58 -14.19
C GLY A 112 32.19 -9.11 -13.13
N VAL A 113 32.04 -9.83 -12.02
CA VAL A 113 31.26 -9.42 -10.84
C VAL A 113 32.22 -8.85 -9.81
N THR A 114 32.45 -7.54 -9.89
CA THR A 114 33.40 -6.83 -9.03
C THR A 114 32.78 -6.54 -7.65
N PRO A 115 33.59 -6.19 -6.63
CA PRO A 115 33.07 -5.78 -5.33
C PRO A 115 32.05 -4.64 -5.43
N GLU A 116 32.26 -3.68 -6.34
CA GLU A 116 31.35 -2.54 -6.56
C GLU A 116 29.99 -3.01 -7.08
N LYS A 117 29.96 -4.02 -7.97
CA LYS A 117 28.69 -4.62 -8.45
C LYS A 117 27.96 -5.37 -7.35
N LEU A 118 28.69 -6.05 -6.46
CA LEU A 118 28.09 -6.71 -5.30
C LEU A 118 27.52 -5.71 -4.30
N GLN A 119 28.23 -4.60 -4.05
CA GLN A 119 27.74 -3.50 -3.22
C GLN A 119 26.50 -2.83 -3.84
N ALA A 120 26.50 -2.58 -5.15
CA ALA A 120 25.33 -2.07 -5.87
C ALA A 120 24.14 -3.02 -5.74
N GLY A 121 24.35 -4.32 -5.95
CA GLY A 121 23.31 -5.33 -5.75
C GLY A 121 22.80 -5.39 -4.30
N GLN A 122 23.67 -5.24 -3.31
CA GLN A 122 23.26 -5.14 -1.89
C GLN A 122 22.41 -3.90 -1.63
N ALA A 123 22.79 -2.75 -2.20
CA ALA A 123 22.01 -1.52 -2.11
C ALA A 123 20.62 -1.66 -2.74
N GLU A 124 20.51 -2.37 -3.87
CA GLU A 124 19.22 -2.69 -4.49
C GLU A 124 18.33 -3.55 -3.56
N ILE A 125 18.90 -4.57 -2.88
CA ILE A 125 18.16 -5.36 -1.89
C ILE A 125 17.65 -4.49 -0.74
N ASN A 126 18.49 -3.60 -0.21
CA ASN A 126 18.09 -2.66 0.84
C ASN A 126 16.98 -1.71 0.37
N ALA A 127 17.03 -1.26 -0.89
CA ALA A 127 15.97 -0.44 -1.47
C ALA A 127 14.62 -1.18 -1.54
N VAL A 128 14.63 -2.48 -1.86
CA VAL A 128 13.41 -3.31 -1.82
C VAL A 128 12.85 -3.40 -0.39
N GLU A 129 13.71 -3.58 0.61
CA GLU A 129 13.28 -3.62 2.02
C GLU A 129 12.63 -2.30 2.45
N LEU A 130 13.25 -1.17 2.12
CA LEU A 130 12.68 0.16 2.42
C LEU A 130 11.35 0.39 1.70
N ALA A 131 11.25 0.03 0.42
CA ALA A 131 10.01 0.13 -0.34
C ALA A 131 8.90 -0.77 0.25
N ALA A 132 9.26 -1.95 0.78
CA ALA A 132 8.31 -2.84 1.42
C ALA A 132 7.78 -2.28 2.74
N VAL A 133 8.63 -1.57 3.51
CA VAL A 133 8.20 -0.88 4.73
C VAL A 133 7.23 0.25 4.39
N SER A 134 7.56 1.10 3.42
CA SER A 134 6.69 2.18 2.96
C SER A 134 5.34 1.64 2.46
N GLN A 135 5.34 0.63 1.59
CA GLN A 135 4.11 0.02 1.09
C GLN A 135 3.21 -0.55 2.20
N ASN A 136 3.79 -1.10 3.26
CA ASN A 136 3.01 -1.57 4.41
C ASN A 136 2.40 -0.43 5.22
N GLN A 137 3.13 0.69 5.37
CA GLN A 137 2.62 1.89 6.02
C GLN A 137 1.43 2.47 5.25
N GLU A 138 1.58 2.70 3.94
CA GLU A 138 0.52 3.26 3.10
C GLU A 138 -0.74 2.37 3.10
N ARG A 139 -0.56 1.05 3.07
CA ARG A 139 -1.68 0.10 3.19
C ARG A 139 -2.41 0.25 4.52
N GLY A 140 -1.69 0.49 5.62
CA GLY A 140 -2.29 0.74 6.93
C GLY A 140 -3.06 2.06 6.99
N GLN A 141 -2.52 3.12 6.36
CA GLN A 141 -3.19 4.43 6.31
C GLN A 141 -4.43 4.39 5.42
N ALA A 142 -4.38 3.73 4.26
CA ALA A 142 -5.53 3.49 3.40
C ALA A 142 -6.64 2.68 4.10
N GLN A 143 -6.28 1.68 4.90
CA GLN A 143 -7.25 0.93 5.71
C GLN A 143 -7.89 1.81 6.79
N THR A 144 -7.08 2.63 7.46
CA THR A 144 -7.54 3.55 8.50
C THR A 144 -8.47 4.62 7.93
N SER A 145 -8.11 5.23 6.80
CA SER A 145 -8.92 6.25 6.13
C SER A 145 -10.25 5.69 5.62
N THR A 146 -10.27 4.43 5.18
CA THR A 146 -11.51 3.71 4.84
C THR A 146 -12.46 3.63 6.05
N GLN A 147 -11.97 3.21 7.22
CA GLN A 147 -12.79 3.14 8.43
C GLN A 147 -13.31 4.51 8.88
N ILE A 148 -12.49 5.55 8.75
CA ILE A 148 -12.88 6.93 9.09
C ILE A 148 -13.97 7.42 8.14
N ARG A 149 -13.79 7.20 6.84
CA ARG A 149 -14.78 7.56 5.81
C ARG A 149 -16.11 6.85 6.04
N ASP A 150 -16.08 5.53 6.23
CA ASP A 150 -17.31 4.74 6.37
C ASP A 150 -18.10 5.20 7.59
N ARG A 151 -17.44 5.44 8.73
CA ARG A 151 -18.10 6.01 9.92
C ARG A 151 -18.72 7.38 9.63
N ALA A 152 -18.00 8.28 8.96
CA ALA A 152 -18.51 9.61 8.66
C ALA A 152 -19.69 9.58 7.67
N LEU A 153 -19.69 8.65 6.72
CA LEU A 153 -20.80 8.44 5.79
C LEU A 153 -22.02 7.83 6.48
N ASP A 154 -21.83 6.88 7.40
CA ASP A 154 -22.92 6.28 8.19
C ASP A 154 -23.59 7.34 9.06
N GLU A 155 -22.81 8.15 9.80
CA GLU A 155 -23.34 9.24 10.63
C GLU A 155 -24.13 10.27 9.80
N LEU A 156 -23.62 10.63 8.62
CA LEU A 156 -24.33 11.52 7.69
C LEU A 156 -25.62 10.87 7.16
N ASN A 157 -25.56 9.60 6.78
CA ASN A 157 -26.69 8.87 6.22
C ASN A 157 -27.82 8.69 7.24
N ASP A 158 -27.49 8.39 8.49
CA ASP A 158 -28.46 8.30 9.58
C ASP A 158 -29.17 9.65 9.78
N TRP A 159 -28.40 10.73 9.85
CA TRP A 159 -28.98 12.08 9.99
C TRP A 159 -29.85 12.47 8.80
N LEU A 160 -29.41 12.18 7.57
CA LEU A 160 -30.16 12.46 6.35
C LEU A 160 -31.44 11.63 6.26
N SER A 161 -31.40 10.37 6.68
CA SER A 161 -32.57 9.48 6.69
C SER A 161 -33.66 10.03 7.59
N ASP A 162 -33.31 10.42 8.81
CA ASP A 162 -34.23 11.09 9.74
C ASP A 162 -34.77 12.40 9.15
N PHE A 163 -33.89 13.21 8.55
CA PHE A 163 -34.27 14.50 7.97
C PHE A 163 -35.26 14.34 6.83
N ILE A 164 -35.00 13.40 5.92
CA ILE A 164 -35.87 13.10 4.77
C ILE A 164 -37.20 12.52 5.25
N ALA A 165 -37.21 11.64 6.26
CA ALA A 165 -38.44 11.09 6.82
C ALA A 165 -39.33 12.19 7.41
N VAL A 166 -38.75 13.11 8.19
CA VAL A 166 -39.49 14.25 8.75
C VAL A 166 -39.92 15.24 7.66
N ALA A 167 -39.07 15.51 6.67
CA ALA A 167 -39.41 16.38 5.55
C ALA A 167 -40.57 15.83 4.72
N ARG A 168 -40.63 14.50 4.49
CA ARG A 168 -41.74 13.82 3.80
C ARG A 168 -43.07 14.08 4.49
N VAL A 169 -43.13 13.91 5.81
CA VAL A 169 -44.36 14.14 6.60
C VAL A 169 -44.70 15.64 6.64
N ALA A 170 -43.70 16.50 6.84
CA ALA A 170 -43.90 17.94 6.94
C ALA A 170 -44.44 18.59 5.65
N LEU A 171 -44.12 18.01 4.48
CA LEU A 171 -44.46 18.53 3.16
C LEU A 171 -45.59 17.75 2.47
N GLU A 172 -46.29 16.87 3.19
CA GLU A 172 -47.35 16.01 2.64
C GLU A 172 -48.51 16.81 2.02
N ALA A 173 -48.81 17.99 2.57
CA ALA A 173 -49.82 18.91 2.05
C ALA A 173 -49.29 19.88 0.97
N GLU A 174 -47.99 19.85 0.66
CA GLU A 174 -47.31 20.79 -0.26
C GLU A 174 -46.49 20.04 -1.34
N PRO A 175 -47.15 19.43 -2.35
CA PRO A 175 -46.52 18.50 -3.30
C PRO A 175 -45.37 19.11 -4.12
N GLN A 176 -45.48 20.40 -4.45
CA GLN A 176 -44.48 21.12 -5.25
C GLN A 176 -43.15 21.30 -4.51
N LEU A 177 -43.18 21.44 -3.18
CA LEU A 177 -41.96 21.55 -2.35
C LEU A 177 -41.28 20.19 -2.13
N SER A 178 -42.07 19.11 -2.08
CA SER A 178 -41.54 17.74 -2.02
C SER A 178 -40.76 17.37 -3.29
N GLU A 179 -41.24 17.82 -4.46
CA GLU A 179 -40.59 17.59 -5.75
C GLU A 179 -39.24 18.32 -5.87
N ILE A 180 -39.15 19.57 -5.37
CA ILE A 180 -37.90 20.35 -5.32
C ILE A 180 -36.84 19.72 -4.42
N MET A 181 -37.25 19.03 -3.35
CA MET A 181 -36.35 18.32 -2.44
C MET A 181 -35.87 16.96 -2.97
N GLY A 182 -36.28 16.58 -4.20
CA GLY A 182 -35.96 15.26 -4.78
C GLY A 182 -36.66 14.09 -4.10
N ILE A 183 -37.66 14.38 -3.27
CA ILE A 183 -38.43 13.42 -2.48
C ILE A 183 -39.62 12.99 -3.34
N LEU A 184 -39.38 12.18 -4.37
CA LEU A 184 -40.47 11.57 -5.13
C LEU A 184 -41.18 10.53 -4.25
N ALA A 185 -42.50 10.62 -4.17
CA ALA A 185 -43.34 9.52 -3.71
C ALA A 185 -43.23 8.40 -4.75
N ARG A 186 -42.70 7.23 -4.38
CA ARG A 186 -42.87 6.05 -5.21
C ARG A 186 -44.34 5.66 -5.14
N SER A 187 -45.03 5.75 -6.27
CA SER A 187 -46.37 5.20 -6.50
C SER A 187 -46.39 3.69 -6.28
#